data_AF-A0A939HG07-F1
#
_entry.id   AF-A0A939HG07-F1
#
_cell.length_a   1.000
_cell.length_b   1.000
_cell.length_c   1.000
_cell.angle_alpha   90.00
_cell.angle_beta   90.00
_cell.angle_gamma   90.00
#
_symmetry.space_group_name_H-M   'P 1'
#
loop_
_entity.id
_entity.type
_entity.pdbx_description
1 polymer ?
#
loop_
_entity_poly.entity_id
_entity_poly.type
_entity_poly.pdbx_seq_one_letter_code
_entity_poly.pdbx_strand_id
1 'polypeptide(L)'
;MSELEEGLAHRIYDYEGTLSDVVVVNDATINLDGSNRAPLMADINRVVGICMEGTVPFRPRNLMACVNRGVLVEEMSESRLRDSGDWTAGDVLVRWLYGSPLTDPAQSSWQLSGVAGQDFVRSVRLSYEGEHIANIVAVFVDECSLFEERPGISIGADSRVSAEEYRIAPLTQRPEMEASHTPAADLLVNVLKAVEDWGYDTAEQARGVLVDPLAANLQSLRSPLVRSGLLTIARSAELMSATRMTYRELWGFLTRALVGDAPSRIPRERLGEWVMANQPSGLGAEDDFERMRILSGLRFNQSIFGAGKRSIAPEGSMRDPVLKLLIPADPVSDAVPGSNPDAPDQGWATRISDAFAVHASEGTPLQSLLDSALEDGPLHAVVTDFDWRLDESFGQLLQLQHLKDEKRLEAIGWYGAYLTRLYAVSHGISAFRREVDMLIRTWAQSPHLPDDLKSPLRTLIRPKRNPTESGSSLLPLFDSRTEPITGRTATPKLAVRVREPELSTDRKGQGEQVLLVIATDGTTMSKVSLDFPLIREALACVDDHIGVTDLIDVTAPRLERVRASRLLSSHLHGAEFCLADGDREVQITQRYMKES
;
A
#
# COMPACT_ATOMS: atom_id res chain seq x y z
N MET A 1 -49.36 9.46 13.48
CA MET A 1 -48.10 8.73 13.71
C MET A 1 -47.09 9.33 12.78
N SER A 2 -46.27 10.23 13.31
CA SER A 2 -45.25 10.97 12.57
C SER A 2 -44.10 10.04 12.20
N GLU A 3 -43.45 10.38 11.10
CA GLU A 3 -42.15 9.90 10.66
C GLU A 3 -41.22 9.76 11.87
N LEU A 4 -40.79 8.51 12.14
CA LEU A 4 -39.62 8.23 12.96
C LEU A 4 -38.43 8.73 12.15
N GLU A 5 -37.91 9.89 12.56
CA GLU A 5 -36.64 10.44 12.11
C GLU A 5 -35.55 9.35 12.13
N GLU A 6 -34.85 9.20 11.00
CA GLU A 6 -33.76 8.26 10.79
C GLU A 6 -32.56 8.61 11.69
N GLY A 7 -32.59 8.13 12.94
CA GLY A 7 -31.66 8.48 14.03
C GLY A 7 -30.22 7.96 13.97
N LEU A 8 -29.63 7.74 12.78
CA LEU A 8 -28.23 7.30 12.63
C LEU A 8 -27.32 8.33 11.93
N ALA A 9 -27.86 9.49 11.56
CA ALA A 9 -27.14 10.53 10.81
C ALA A 9 -26.87 11.82 11.64
N HIS A 10 -26.88 11.75 12.98
CA HIS A 10 -26.45 12.87 13.80
C HIS A 10 -24.91 12.92 13.88
N ARG A 11 -24.35 14.13 13.88
CA ARG A 11 -22.91 14.34 14.08
C ARG A 11 -22.50 14.06 15.53
N ILE A 12 -23.33 14.47 16.49
CA ILE A 12 -23.05 14.38 17.92
C ILE A 12 -24.11 13.52 18.58
N TYR A 13 -23.67 12.57 19.40
CA TYR A 13 -24.51 11.73 20.24
C TYR A 13 -24.10 11.92 21.69
N ASP A 14 -25.05 12.29 22.54
CA ASP A 14 -24.87 12.42 23.98
C ASP A 14 -25.45 11.18 24.68
N TYR A 15 -24.62 10.46 25.43
CA TYR A 15 -25.00 9.26 26.18
C TYR A 15 -24.85 9.51 27.68
N GLU A 16 -25.90 9.21 28.44
CA GLU A 16 -25.83 9.20 29.91
C GLU A 16 -25.21 7.89 30.39
N GLY A 17 -24.06 7.97 31.07
CA GLY A 17 -23.41 6.81 31.67
C GLY A 17 -23.71 6.67 33.15
N THR A 18 -23.35 5.51 33.71
CA THR A 18 -23.49 5.24 35.15
C THR A 18 -22.48 6.02 36.01
N LEU A 19 -21.27 6.27 35.48
CA LEU A 19 -20.18 6.96 36.16
C LEU A 19 -19.81 8.31 35.51
N SER A 20 -20.00 8.41 34.19
CA SER A 20 -19.63 9.56 33.37
C SER A 20 -20.51 9.61 32.13
N ASP A 21 -20.92 10.79 31.68
CA ASP A 21 -21.59 10.92 30.39
C ASP A 21 -20.55 10.82 29.26
N VAL A 22 -20.97 10.39 28.07
CA VAL A 22 -20.10 10.24 26.90
C VAL A 22 -20.69 11.01 25.74
N VAL A 23 -19.88 11.91 25.17
CA VAL A 23 -20.20 12.62 23.93
C VAL A 23 -19.44 11.94 22.80
N VAL A 24 -20.15 11.44 21.79
CA VAL A 24 -19.56 10.84 20.59
C VAL A 24 -19.75 11.75 19.39
N VAL A 25 -18.65 12.14 18.76
CA VAL A 25 -18.65 12.90 17.49
C VAL A 25 -18.35 11.91 16.35
N ASN A 26 -19.39 11.53 15.62
CA ASN A 26 -19.34 10.62 14.47
C ASN A 26 -19.07 11.44 13.21
N ASP A 27 -17.81 11.44 12.78
CA ASP A 27 -17.27 12.25 11.68
C ASP A 27 -17.26 13.78 11.95
N ALA A 28 -16.13 14.25 12.45
CA ALA A 28 -15.91 15.67 12.75
C ALA A 28 -16.00 16.60 11.52
N THR A 29 -16.07 16.07 10.28
CA THR A 29 -16.20 16.86 9.03
C THR A 29 -17.61 17.42 8.82
N ILE A 30 -18.65 16.81 9.39
CA ILE A 30 -20.02 17.30 9.25
C ILE A 30 -20.12 18.60 10.04
N ASN A 31 -20.62 19.68 9.43
CA ASN A 31 -20.75 20.96 10.13
C ASN A 31 -22.22 21.16 10.54
N LEU A 32 -22.50 21.31 11.85
CA LEU A 32 -23.88 21.48 12.34
C LEU A 32 -24.43 22.87 12.06
N ASP A 33 -23.55 23.88 12.09
CA ASP A 33 -23.88 25.27 11.79
C ASP A 33 -23.00 25.74 10.63
N GLY A 34 -23.61 26.17 9.52
CA GLY A 34 -22.89 26.64 8.32
C GLY A 34 -21.98 27.87 8.55
N SER A 35 -21.93 28.40 9.77
CA SER A 35 -21.09 29.53 10.18
C SER A 35 -19.85 29.14 10.99
N ASN A 36 -19.74 27.91 11.51
CA ASN A 36 -18.63 27.55 12.40
C ASN A 36 -17.44 27.02 11.60
N ARG A 37 -16.35 27.80 11.52
CA ARG A 37 -15.15 27.44 10.73
C ARG A 37 -14.25 26.39 11.40
N ALA A 38 -14.50 26.09 12.68
CA ALA A 38 -13.69 25.18 13.49
C ALA A 38 -14.56 24.30 14.41
N PRO A 39 -15.33 23.36 13.85
CA PRO A 39 -16.34 22.63 14.59
C PRO A 39 -15.77 21.62 15.62
N LEU A 40 -14.64 20.96 15.35
CA LEU A 40 -13.99 20.07 16.33
C LEU A 40 -13.42 20.86 17.51
N MET A 41 -12.73 21.98 17.29
CA MET A 41 -12.30 22.88 18.37
C MET A 41 -13.49 23.32 19.24
N ALA A 42 -14.61 23.68 18.63
CA ALA A 42 -15.81 24.10 19.36
C ALA A 42 -16.39 22.95 20.21
N ASP A 43 -16.41 21.73 19.69
CA ASP A 43 -16.88 20.55 20.45
C ASP A 43 -15.99 20.28 21.66
N ILE A 44 -14.67 20.29 21.46
CA ILE A 44 -13.68 20.12 22.54
C ILE A 44 -13.90 21.18 23.61
N ASN A 45 -13.97 22.45 23.21
CA ASN A 45 -14.17 23.57 24.13
C ASN A 45 -15.48 23.49 24.88
N ARG A 46 -16.56 23.01 24.25
CA ARG A 46 -17.84 22.82 24.91
C ARG A 46 -17.77 21.73 25.98
N VAL A 47 -17.19 20.58 25.68
CA VAL A 47 -17.07 19.48 26.65
C VAL A 47 -16.15 19.88 27.80
N VAL A 48 -15.03 20.53 27.50
CA VAL A 48 -14.05 20.98 28.49
C VAL A 48 -14.57 22.16 29.33
N GLY A 49 -15.21 23.15 28.70
CA GLY A 49 -15.74 24.35 29.35
C GLY A 49 -16.83 24.04 30.37
N ILE A 50 -17.70 23.06 30.07
CA ILE A 50 -18.67 22.54 31.03
C ILE A 50 -17.96 22.06 32.29
N CYS A 51 -16.85 21.31 32.20
CA CYS A 51 -16.09 20.84 33.36
C CYS A 51 -15.51 21.96 34.26
N MET A 52 -15.42 23.22 33.79
CA MET A 52 -14.83 24.34 34.55
C MET A 52 -15.86 25.20 35.30
N GLU A 53 -17.16 25.11 34.99
CA GLU A 53 -18.20 26.03 35.50
C GLU A 53 -18.78 25.69 36.90
N GLY A 54 -18.20 24.73 37.64
CA GLY A 54 -18.36 24.61 39.10
C GLY A 54 -19.76 24.39 39.68
N THR A 55 -20.78 24.04 38.89
CA THR A 55 -22.17 23.81 39.36
C THR A 55 -22.47 22.33 39.66
N VAL A 56 -22.77 22.01 40.93
CA VAL A 56 -22.99 20.66 41.50
C VAL A 56 -24.23 19.92 40.91
N PRO A 57 -24.28 18.56 40.87
CA PRO A 57 -23.19 17.60 41.01
C PRO A 57 -22.73 17.13 39.62
N PHE A 58 -21.48 17.41 39.28
CA PHE A 58 -20.89 17.08 37.99
C PHE A 58 -20.79 15.57 37.80
N ARG A 59 -21.52 15.02 36.82
CA ARG A 59 -21.07 13.80 36.16
C ARG A 59 -19.93 14.19 35.21
N PRO A 60 -18.73 13.60 35.34
CA PRO A 60 -17.65 13.84 34.38
C PRO A 60 -18.11 13.48 32.96
N ARG A 61 -17.72 14.26 31.96
CA ARG A 61 -18.01 13.99 30.55
C ARG A 61 -16.77 13.52 29.82
N ASN A 62 -16.88 12.41 29.11
CA ASN A 62 -15.85 11.93 28.19
C ASN A 62 -16.22 12.33 26.76
N LEU A 63 -15.21 12.67 25.96
CA LEU A 63 -15.38 12.92 24.53
C LEU A 63 -14.70 11.80 23.73
N MET A 64 -15.44 11.21 22.81
CA MET A 64 -14.91 10.34 21.76
C MET A 64 -15.19 10.98 20.41
N ALA A 65 -14.15 11.27 19.64
CA ALA A 65 -14.29 11.92 18.34
C ALA A 65 -13.58 11.13 17.25
N CYS A 66 -14.27 10.87 16.15
CA CYS A 66 -13.65 10.36 14.92
C CYS A 66 -13.24 11.56 14.06
N VAL A 67 -11.93 11.74 13.87
CA VAL A 67 -11.36 12.93 13.23
C VAL A 67 -10.63 12.54 11.96
N ASN A 68 -11.08 13.09 10.84
CA ASN A 68 -10.37 13.00 9.57
C ASN A 68 -9.18 13.98 9.56
N ARG A 69 -8.02 13.56 9.05
CA ARG A 69 -6.80 14.37 9.02
C ARG A 69 -6.97 15.71 8.28
N GLY A 70 -7.86 15.77 7.29
CA GLY A 70 -8.23 17.00 6.58
C GLY A 70 -8.84 18.07 7.48
N VAL A 71 -9.67 17.67 8.46
CA VAL A 71 -10.25 18.59 9.46
C VAL A 71 -9.14 19.24 10.28
N LEU A 72 -8.12 18.47 10.69
CA LEU A 72 -6.99 19.02 11.43
C LEU A 72 -6.23 20.07 10.62
N VAL A 73 -6.12 19.92 9.29
CA VAL A 73 -5.47 20.91 8.41
C VAL A 73 -6.27 22.22 8.37
N GLU A 74 -7.57 22.11 8.14
CA GLU A 74 -8.48 23.25 8.06
C GLU A 74 -8.53 24.01 9.39
N GLU A 75 -8.72 23.29 10.49
CA GLU A 75 -8.79 23.87 11.83
C GLU A 75 -7.44 24.42 12.29
N MET A 76 -6.32 23.78 11.91
CA MET A 76 -4.99 24.36 12.16
C MET A 76 -4.81 25.71 11.45
N SER A 77 -5.40 25.90 10.27
CA SER A 77 -5.33 27.19 9.56
C SER A 77 -6.05 28.30 10.32
N GLU A 78 -7.21 28.01 10.91
CA GLU A 78 -7.96 28.94 11.76
C GLU A 78 -7.23 29.20 13.09
N SER A 79 -6.67 28.16 13.72
CA SER A 79 -5.90 28.31 14.96
C SER A 79 -4.62 29.15 14.78
N ARG A 80 -4.02 29.17 13.57
CA ARG A 80 -2.85 30.01 13.26
C ARG A 80 -3.16 31.51 13.20
N LEU A 81 -4.42 31.88 13.01
CA LEU A 81 -4.84 33.28 12.99
C LEU A 81 -5.00 33.88 14.40
N ARG A 82 -4.95 33.05 15.45
CA ARG A 82 -5.12 33.47 16.84
C ARG A 82 -3.79 33.68 17.56
N ASP A 83 -3.73 34.72 18.37
CA ASP A 83 -2.60 34.99 19.27
C ASP A 83 -2.54 33.93 20.39
N SER A 84 -1.32 33.66 20.89
CA SER A 84 -1.05 32.61 21.89
C SER A 84 -1.79 32.79 23.21
N GLY A 85 -2.12 34.03 23.58
CA GLY A 85 -2.87 34.35 24.80
C GLY A 85 -4.37 33.98 24.73
N ASP A 86 -4.92 33.80 23.53
CA ASP A 86 -6.35 33.52 23.30
C ASP A 86 -6.61 32.04 22.97
N TRP A 87 -5.61 31.17 23.14
CA TRP A 87 -5.76 29.76 22.82
C TRP A 87 -6.74 29.08 23.77
N THR A 88 -7.62 28.27 23.19
CA THR A 88 -8.55 27.42 23.91
C THR A 88 -8.01 25.99 24.04
N ALA A 89 -8.70 25.13 24.80
CA ALA A 89 -8.38 23.70 24.87
C ALA A 89 -8.35 23.03 23.48
N GLY A 90 -9.34 23.38 22.63
CA GLY A 90 -9.43 22.94 21.24
C GLY A 90 -8.22 23.35 20.41
N ASP A 91 -7.78 24.62 20.52
CA ASP A 91 -6.61 25.12 19.78
C ASP A 91 -5.35 24.31 20.10
N VAL A 92 -5.08 24.10 21.40
CA VAL A 92 -3.89 23.40 21.86
C VAL A 92 -3.91 21.92 21.45
N LEU A 93 -5.07 21.26 21.52
CA LEU A 93 -5.21 19.86 21.12
C LEU A 93 -5.13 19.65 19.61
N VAL A 94 -5.76 20.50 18.80
CA VAL A 94 -5.66 20.42 17.33
C VAL A 94 -4.21 20.62 16.88
N ARG A 95 -3.49 21.59 17.47
CA ARG A 95 -2.07 21.82 17.19
C ARG A 95 -1.20 20.60 17.52
N TRP A 96 -1.46 19.95 18.66
CA TRP A 96 -0.77 18.72 19.06
C TRP A 96 -1.08 17.55 18.12
N LEU A 97 -2.34 17.32 17.79
CA LEU A 97 -2.77 16.26 16.86
C LEU A 97 -2.22 16.47 15.45
N TYR A 98 -2.10 17.72 15.00
CA TYR A 98 -1.47 18.08 13.73
C TYR A 98 0.07 17.82 13.73
N GLY A 99 0.69 17.74 14.91
CA GLY A 99 2.14 17.58 15.06
C GLY A 99 2.92 18.89 14.95
N SER A 100 2.26 20.04 15.13
CA SER A 100 2.97 21.32 15.21
C SER A 100 3.75 21.39 16.52
N PRO A 101 5.04 21.79 16.52
CA PRO A 101 5.73 22.05 17.78
C PRO A 101 4.95 23.11 18.55
N LEU A 102 4.60 22.79 19.80
CA LEU A 102 4.02 23.75 20.73
C LEU A 102 5.13 24.74 21.08
N THR A 103 5.23 25.84 20.35
CA THR A 103 6.19 26.92 20.64
C THR A 103 5.89 27.50 22.02
N ASP A 104 6.95 27.60 22.83
CA ASP A 104 7.03 27.96 24.25
C ASP A 104 5.74 27.91 25.11
N PRO A 105 5.62 26.99 26.09
CA PRO A 105 4.46 26.88 26.98
C PRO A 105 4.24 28.08 27.91
N ALA A 106 5.06 29.13 27.82
CA ALA A 106 5.06 30.27 28.74
C ALA A 106 3.96 31.32 28.50
N GLN A 107 3.15 31.21 27.43
CA GLN A 107 2.18 32.26 27.07
C GLN A 107 0.69 31.86 27.08
N SER A 108 0.35 30.57 27.18
CA SER A 108 -1.05 30.11 27.22
C SER A 108 -1.42 29.54 28.59
N SER A 109 -2.63 29.84 29.07
CA SER A 109 -3.21 29.20 30.26
C SER A 109 -3.45 27.70 30.06
N TRP A 110 -3.56 27.23 28.81
CA TRP A 110 -3.72 25.83 28.46
C TRP A 110 -2.38 25.17 28.15
N GLN A 111 -2.07 24.08 28.83
CA GLN A 111 -0.80 23.38 28.71
C GLN A 111 -0.98 21.88 28.48
N LEU A 112 -0.07 21.31 27.68
CA LEU A 112 0.05 19.88 27.44
C LEU A 112 1.32 19.34 28.10
N SER A 113 1.18 18.28 28.89
CA SER A 113 2.29 17.64 29.58
C SER A 113 2.23 16.12 29.48
N GLY A 114 3.36 15.46 29.74
CA GLY A 114 3.43 14.00 29.79
C GLY A 114 3.13 13.29 28.47
N VAL A 115 3.54 13.89 27.34
CA VAL A 115 3.38 13.28 26.01
C VAL A 115 4.10 11.93 25.98
N ALA A 116 3.35 10.88 25.66
CA ALA A 116 3.84 9.51 25.57
C ALA A 116 3.15 8.78 24.41
N GLY A 117 3.71 7.63 23.99
CA GLY A 117 3.16 6.78 22.96
C GLY A 117 4.11 6.56 21.78
N GLN A 118 3.55 6.08 20.68
CA GLN A 118 4.19 5.77 19.40
C GLN A 118 3.53 6.57 18.26
N ASP A 119 3.91 6.30 17.02
CA ASP A 119 3.36 7.00 15.85
C ASP A 119 1.86 6.76 15.66
N PHE A 120 1.39 5.55 15.94
CA PHE A 120 -0.01 5.14 15.75
C PHE A 120 -0.91 5.33 16.99
N VAL A 121 -0.33 5.62 18.16
CA VAL A 121 -1.10 5.91 19.38
C VAL A 121 -0.34 6.86 20.28
N ARG A 122 -0.99 7.95 20.69
CA ARG A 122 -0.37 8.97 21.55
C ARG A 122 -1.28 9.31 22.71
N SER A 123 -0.67 9.66 23.84
CA SER A 123 -1.37 10.17 25.00
C SER A 123 -0.75 11.47 25.49
N VAL A 124 -1.60 12.36 26.00
CA VAL A 124 -1.16 13.61 26.62
C VAL A 124 -2.11 14.04 27.74
N ARG A 125 -1.59 14.80 28.70
CA ARG A 125 -2.37 15.43 29.76
C ARG A 125 -2.65 16.88 29.42
N LEU A 126 -3.92 17.28 29.46
CA LEU A 126 -4.35 18.67 29.34
C LEU A 126 -4.54 19.29 30.73
N SER A 127 -3.98 20.48 30.89
CA SER A 127 -4.09 21.29 32.10
C SER A 127 -4.44 22.73 31.78
N TYR A 128 -5.15 23.39 32.70
CA TYR A 128 -5.46 24.82 32.67
C TYR A 128 -4.94 25.47 33.94
N GLU A 129 -4.11 26.50 33.83
CA GLU A 129 -3.49 27.21 34.96
C GLU A 129 -2.79 26.27 35.98
N GLY A 130 -2.26 25.14 35.49
CA GLY A 130 -1.59 24.12 36.29
C GLY A 130 -2.50 23.04 36.88
N GLU A 131 -3.82 23.19 36.80
CA GLU A 131 -4.79 22.18 37.22
C GLU A 131 -5.03 21.15 36.11
N HIS A 132 -5.14 19.88 36.50
CA HIS A 132 -5.43 18.79 35.56
C HIS A 132 -6.90 18.82 35.13
N ILE A 133 -7.13 18.83 33.82
CA ILE A 133 -8.48 18.89 33.25
C ILE A 133 -8.87 17.57 32.59
N ALA A 134 -8.00 17.03 31.73
CA ALA A 134 -8.32 15.83 30.97
C ALA A 134 -7.07 15.01 30.63
N ASN A 135 -7.30 13.72 30.42
CA ASN A 135 -6.34 12.85 29.74
C ASN A 135 -6.85 12.57 28.33
N ILE A 136 -5.95 12.67 27.35
CA ILE A 136 -6.29 12.53 25.95
C ILE A 136 -5.50 11.35 25.39
N VAL A 137 -6.21 10.47 24.67
CA VAL A 137 -5.62 9.38 23.89
C VAL A 137 -6.06 9.56 22.44
N ALA A 138 -5.08 9.60 21.53
CA ALA A 138 -5.28 9.70 20.10
C ALA A 138 -4.79 8.42 19.43
N VAL A 139 -5.64 7.80 18.61
CA VAL A 139 -5.32 6.61 17.82
C VAL A 139 -5.31 7.00 16.35
N PHE A 140 -4.19 6.81 15.67
CA PHE A 140 -4.01 7.12 14.25
C PHE A 140 -4.24 5.85 13.45
N VAL A 141 -5.47 5.70 12.95
CA VAL A 141 -5.91 4.49 12.22
C VAL A 141 -5.26 4.32 10.86
N ASP A 142 -4.64 5.37 10.33
CA ASP A 142 -3.93 5.40 9.05
C ASP A 142 -2.45 5.04 9.16
N GLU A 143 -1.91 4.76 10.35
CA GLU A 143 -0.47 4.50 10.54
C GLU A 143 -0.09 3.01 10.52
N CYS A 144 -1.03 2.11 10.84
CA CYS A 144 -0.84 0.66 10.83
C CYS A 144 -1.67 0.00 9.72
N SER A 145 -1.10 -0.99 9.04
CA SER A 145 -1.81 -1.81 8.05
C SER A 145 -2.72 -2.83 8.74
N LEU A 146 -3.86 -3.12 8.11
CA LEU A 146 -4.77 -4.19 8.52
C LEU A 146 -4.22 -5.59 8.24
N PHE A 147 -3.15 -5.70 7.45
CA PHE A 147 -2.51 -6.96 7.08
C PHE A 147 -1.27 -7.28 7.91
N GLU A 148 -0.88 -6.42 8.85
CA GLU A 148 0.19 -6.70 9.81
C GLU A 148 -0.36 -7.07 11.18
N GLU A 149 0.50 -7.63 12.03
CA GLU A 149 0.14 -7.97 13.40
C GLU A 149 -0.22 -6.71 14.19
N ARG A 150 -1.35 -6.75 14.90
CA ARG A 150 -1.79 -5.62 15.72
C ARG A 150 -0.81 -5.41 16.87
N PRO A 151 -0.19 -4.22 17.01
CA PRO A 151 0.71 -3.97 18.13
C PRO A 151 -0.06 -4.02 19.46
N GLY A 152 0.54 -4.62 20.48
CA GLY A 152 0.01 -4.61 21.84
C GLY A 152 -0.03 -3.18 22.39
N ILE A 153 -1.18 -2.77 22.93
CA ILE A 153 -1.38 -1.44 23.53
C ILE A 153 -1.90 -1.62 24.96
N SER A 154 -1.25 -0.94 25.90
CA SER A 154 -1.70 -0.81 27.29
C SER A 154 -1.88 0.65 27.64
N ILE A 155 -2.97 0.96 28.33
CA ILE A 155 -3.30 2.30 28.80
C ILE A 155 -3.26 2.26 30.32
N GLY A 156 -2.31 2.98 30.92
CA GLY A 156 -2.17 3.08 32.37
C GLY A 156 -3.34 3.81 33.03
N ALA A 157 -3.47 3.67 34.35
CA ALA A 157 -4.48 4.39 35.13
C ALA A 157 -4.29 5.93 35.11
N ASP A 158 -3.07 6.39 34.83
CA ASP A 158 -2.74 7.80 34.58
C ASP A 158 -2.95 8.21 33.10
N SER A 159 -3.56 7.32 32.31
CA SER A 159 -3.80 7.42 30.88
C SER A 159 -2.54 7.55 30.01
N ARG A 160 -1.37 7.20 30.56
CA ARG A 160 -0.17 7.03 29.74
C ARG A 160 -0.29 5.78 28.90
N VAL A 161 -0.06 5.93 27.59
CA VAL A 161 -0.05 4.81 26.67
C VAL A 161 1.36 4.22 26.59
N SER A 162 1.44 2.90 26.73
CA SER A 162 2.59 2.11 26.33
C SER A 162 2.15 1.18 25.19
N ALA A 163 2.89 1.21 24.09
CA ALA A 163 2.60 0.40 22.92
C ALA A 163 3.87 -0.30 22.44
N GLU A 164 3.70 -1.55 22.02
CA GLU A 164 4.72 -2.32 21.33
C GLU A 164 5.13 -1.63 20.02
N GLU A 165 6.32 -1.95 19.54
CA GLU A 165 6.76 -1.42 18.25
C GLU A 165 5.98 -2.09 17.13
N TYR A 166 5.41 -1.28 16.24
CA TYR A 166 4.79 -1.76 15.01
C TYR A 166 5.84 -2.43 14.11
N ARG A 167 5.50 -3.54 13.44
CA ARG A 167 6.42 -4.29 12.59
C ARG A 167 5.77 -4.66 11.27
N ILE A 168 6.56 -4.59 10.20
CA ILE A 168 6.18 -5.11 8.88
C ILE A 168 6.81 -6.50 8.75
N ALA A 169 6.00 -7.55 8.60
CA ALA A 169 6.50 -8.91 8.49
C ALA A 169 7.22 -9.13 7.13
N PRO A 170 8.43 -9.72 7.10
CA PRO A 170 9.08 -10.14 5.87
C PRO A 170 8.20 -11.07 5.04
N LEU A 171 8.21 -10.95 3.71
CA LEU A 171 7.35 -11.76 2.82
C LEU A 171 7.48 -13.26 3.08
N THR A 172 8.70 -13.73 3.37
CA THR A 172 9.01 -15.14 3.64
C THR A 172 8.45 -15.68 4.96
N GLN A 173 8.09 -14.81 5.90
CA GLN A 173 7.54 -15.19 7.21
C GLN A 173 6.01 -15.08 7.25
N ARG A 174 5.39 -14.46 6.24
CA ARG A 174 3.93 -14.29 6.17
C ARG A 174 3.12 -15.60 6.11
N PRO A 175 3.60 -16.68 5.46
CA PRO A 175 2.91 -17.97 5.51
C PRO A 175 2.72 -18.53 6.92
N GLU A 176 3.60 -18.16 7.85
CA GLU A 176 3.60 -18.64 9.25
C GLU A 176 2.77 -17.74 10.18
N MET A 177 2.27 -16.60 9.71
CA MET A 177 1.49 -15.67 10.53
C MET A 177 0.14 -16.27 10.92
N GLU A 178 -0.16 -16.25 12.21
CA GLU A 178 -1.45 -16.70 12.71
C GLU A 178 -2.59 -15.75 12.28
N ALA A 179 -3.69 -16.32 11.79
CA ALA A 179 -4.81 -15.54 11.28
C ALA A 179 -5.45 -14.63 12.34
N SER A 180 -5.44 -15.03 13.61
CA SER A 180 -5.94 -14.24 14.74
C SER A 180 -5.12 -12.97 15.02
N HIS A 181 -3.91 -12.88 14.50
CA HIS A 181 -2.98 -11.80 14.85
C HIS A 181 -3.08 -10.61 13.89
N THR A 182 -3.61 -10.80 12.67
CA THR A 182 -3.84 -9.71 11.72
C THR A 182 -5.33 -9.39 11.60
N PRO A 183 -5.75 -8.11 11.67
CA PRO A 183 -7.16 -7.73 11.53
C PRO A 183 -7.82 -8.23 10.24
N ALA A 184 -7.09 -8.22 9.11
CA ALA A 184 -7.62 -8.66 7.82
C ALA A 184 -7.83 -10.18 7.75
N ALA A 185 -6.90 -10.97 8.31
CA ALA A 185 -7.07 -12.43 8.33
C ALA A 185 -8.18 -12.85 9.29
N ASP A 186 -8.29 -12.23 10.47
CA ASP A 186 -9.39 -12.48 11.41
C ASP A 186 -10.75 -12.15 10.77
N LEU A 187 -10.87 -11.00 10.11
CA LEU A 187 -12.08 -10.64 9.37
C LEU A 187 -12.43 -11.68 8.30
N LEU A 188 -11.47 -12.07 7.46
CA LEU A 188 -11.69 -13.07 6.41
C LEU A 188 -12.14 -14.42 7.00
N VAL A 189 -11.49 -14.90 8.06
CA VAL A 189 -11.86 -16.14 8.73
C VAL A 189 -13.28 -16.07 9.30
N ASN A 190 -13.64 -14.95 9.93
CA ASN A 190 -14.97 -14.76 10.51
C ASN A 190 -16.06 -14.64 9.44
N VAL A 191 -15.76 -14.00 8.29
CA VAL A 191 -16.68 -13.98 7.13
C VAL A 191 -16.88 -15.38 6.58
N LEU A 192 -15.81 -16.16 6.39
CA LEU A 192 -15.92 -17.54 5.89
C LEU A 192 -16.73 -18.43 6.83
N LYS A 193 -16.49 -18.34 8.14
CA LYS A 193 -17.29 -19.04 9.16
C LYS A 193 -18.77 -18.66 9.08
N ALA A 194 -19.08 -17.37 8.97
CA ALA A 194 -20.46 -16.89 8.86
C ALA A 194 -21.16 -17.44 7.60
N VAL A 195 -20.44 -17.58 6.49
CA VAL A 195 -20.97 -18.18 5.26
C VAL A 195 -21.21 -19.70 5.43
N GLU A 196 -20.32 -20.40 6.13
CA GLU A 196 -20.47 -21.82 6.42
C GLU A 196 -21.64 -22.10 7.37
N ASP A 197 -21.78 -21.32 8.45
CA ASP A 197 -22.85 -21.43 9.43
C ASP A 197 -24.24 -21.17 8.85
N TRP A 198 -24.32 -20.41 7.75
CA TRP A 198 -25.56 -20.17 7.00
C TRP A 198 -26.06 -21.39 6.22
N GLY A 199 -25.37 -22.54 6.32
CA GLY A 199 -25.79 -23.79 5.71
C GLY A 199 -25.48 -23.86 4.21
N TYR A 200 -24.50 -23.09 3.74
CA TYR A 200 -23.96 -23.26 2.40
C TYR A 200 -23.09 -24.53 2.37
N ASP A 201 -23.74 -25.68 2.28
CA ASP A 201 -23.06 -26.96 2.18
C ASP A 201 -22.50 -27.14 0.75
N THR A 202 -21.25 -26.71 0.58
CA THR A 202 -20.45 -26.91 -0.63
C THR A 202 -20.47 -28.36 -1.12
N ALA A 203 -20.68 -29.35 -0.24
CA ALA A 203 -20.68 -30.76 -0.59
C ALA A 203 -22.00 -31.25 -1.23
N GLU A 204 -23.14 -30.60 -0.95
CA GLU A 204 -24.43 -31.00 -1.56
C GLU A 204 -24.64 -30.42 -2.97
N GLN A 205 -24.07 -29.25 -3.28
CA GLN A 205 -24.05 -28.69 -4.64
C GLN A 205 -22.96 -29.32 -5.54
N ALA A 206 -21.92 -29.92 -4.94
CA ALA A 206 -20.91 -30.72 -5.63
C ALA A 206 -21.44 -32.04 -6.24
N ARG A 207 -22.78 -32.27 -6.21
CA ARG A 207 -23.43 -33.32 -7.03
C ARG A 207 -23.43 -32.93 -8.52
N GLY A 208 -22.23 -32.88 -9.10
CA GLY A 208 -21.90 -33.27 -10.48
C GLY A 208 -22.18 -32.32 -11.64
N VAL A 209 -23.19 -31.45 -11.59
CA VAL A 209 -23.69 -30.78 -12.82
C VAL A 209 -23.26 -29.32 -12.97
N LEU A 210 -23.11 -28.57 -11.87
CA LEU A 210 -22.88 -27.11 -11.94
C LEU A 210 -21.40 -26.76 -11.78
N VAL A 211 -20.88 -25.99 -12.73
CA VAL A 211 -19.60 -25.28 -12.60
C VAL A 211 -19.85 -23.97 -11.89
N ASP A 212 -19.62 -23.94 -10.58
CA ASP A 212 -19.84 -22.76 -9.73
C ASP A 212 -18.51 -22.12 -9.29
N PRO A 213 -18.12 -20.95 -9.86
CA PRO A 213 -16.90 -20.24 -9.47
C PRO A 213 -16.95 -19.69 -8.04
N LEU A 214 -18.14 -19.43 -7.48
CA LEU A 214 -18.33 -18.90 -6.13
C LEU A 214 -18.05 -19.99 -5.10
N ALA A 215 -18.63 -21.18 -5.31
CA ALA A 215 -18.35 -22.35 -4.49
C ALA A 215 -16.85 -22.73 -4.55
N ALA A 216 -16.24 -22.64 -5.74
CA ALA A 216 -14.81 -22.85 -5.91
C ALA A 216 -13.98 -21.82 -5.12
N ASN A 217 -14.38 -20.54 -5.06
CA ASN A 217 -13.69 -19.54 -4.24
C ASN A 217 -13.76 -19.89 -2.76
N LEU A 218 -14.94 -20.25 -2.25
CA LEU A 218 -15.11 -20.68 -0.86
C LEU A 218 -14.26 -21.91 -0.54
N GLN A 219 -14.24 -22.91 -1.41
CA GLN A 219 -13.42 -24.11 -1.26
C GLN A 219 -11.92 -23.75 -1.19
N SER A 220 -11.40 -22.96 -2.12
CA SER A 220 -9.99 -22.54 -2.12
C SER A 220 -9.65 -21.75 -0.84
N LEU A 221 -10.53 -20.82 -0.42
CA LEU A 221 -10.29 -19.93 0.71
C LEU A 221 -10.44 -20.61 2.08
N ARG A 222 -10.91 -21.85 2.15
CA ARG A 222 -10.85 -22.67 3.37
C ARG A 222 -9.42 -23.04 3.76
N SER A 223 -8.51 -23.11 2.80
CA SER A 223 -7.10 -23.37 3.07
C SER A 223 -6.43 -22.15 3.73
N PRO A 224 -5.78 -22.31 4.90
CA PRO A 224 -4.96 -21.25 5.51
C PRO A 224 -3.84 -20.77 4.59
N LEU A 225 -3.23 -21.67 3.80
CA LEU A 225 -2.16 -21.34 2.88
C LEU A 225 -2.63 -20.36 1.79
N VAL A 226 -3.79 -20.66 1.19
CA VAL A 226 -4.38 -19.80 0.14
C VAL A 226 -4.78 -18.44 0.69
N ARG A 227 -5.35 -18.39 1.91
CA ARG A 227 -5.66 -17.12 2.57
C ARG A 227 -4.40 -16.29 2.84
N SER A 228 -3.34 -16.91 3.32
CA SER A 228 -2.07 -16.23 3.57
C SER A 228 -1.48 -15.65 2.27
N GLY A 229 -1.50 -16.43 1.18
CA GLY A 229 -1.08 -15.95 -0.13
C GLY A 229 -1.91 -14.76 -0.64
N LEU A 230 -3.24 -14.86 -0.56
CA LEU A 230 -4.15 -13.80 -0.95
C LEU A 230 -3.91 -12.49 -0.17
N LEU A 231 -3.78 -12.57 1.16
CA LEU A 231 -3.54 -11.41 2.02
C LEU A 231 -2.15 -10.83 1.85
N THR A 232 -1.16 -11.66 1.52
CA THR A 232 0.20 -11.21 1.20
C THR A 232 0.21 -10.36 -0.06
N ILE A 233 -0.53 -10.74 -1.10
CA ILE A 233 -0.68 -9.92 -2.31
C ILE A 233 -1.36 -8.58 -2.01
N ALA A 234 -2.42 -8.58 -1.19
CA ALA A 234 -3.08 -7.34 -0.79
C ALA A 234 -2.13 -6.41 -0.03
N ARG A 235 -1.27 -6.97 0.83
CA ARG A 235 -0.24 -6.21 1.53
C ARG A 235 0.84 -5.68 0.58
N SER A 236 1.32 -6.49 -0.35
CA SER A 236 2.25 -6.02 -1.39
C SER A 236 1.65 -4.86 -2.18
N ALA A 237 0.36 -4.92 -2.51
CA ALA A 237 -0.34 -3.83 -3.18
C ALA A 237 -0.37 -2.52 -2.37
N GLU A 238 -0.55 -2.57 -1.04
CA GLU A 238 -0.43 -1.38 -0.19
C GLU A 238 0.97 -0.77 -0.25
N LEU A 239 2.00 -1.61 -0.16
CA LEU A 239 3.40 -1.20 -0.20
C LEU A 239 3.79 -0.58 -1.55
N MET A 240 3.33 -1.19 -2.65
CA MET A 240 3.58 -0.71 -4.01
C MET A 240 2.91 0.63 -4.29
N SER A 241 1.70 0.82 -3.79
CA SER A 241 0.90 2.04 -3.99
C SER A 241 1.19 3.14 -2.97
N ALA A 242 2.00 2.85 -1.93
CA ALA A 242 2.19 3.70 -0.76
C ALA A 242 0.85 4.18 -0.15
N THR A 243 -0.19 3.35 -0.27
CA THR A 243 -1.56 3.65 0.16
C THR A 243 -2.09 2.46 0.95
N ARG A 244 -2.55 2.70 2.17
CA ARG A 244 -3.13 1.66 3.02
C ARG A 244 -4.61 1.46 2.67
N MET A 245 -5.05 0.21 2.67
CA MET A 245 -6.46 -0.14 2.53
C MET A 245 -7.21 0.24 3.81
N THR A 246 -8.18 1.13 3.66
CA THR A 246 -9.20 1.37 4.67
C THR A 246 -10.07 0.12 4.86
N TYR A 247 -10.83 0.07 5.96
CA TYR A 247 -11.84 -0.99 6.16
C TYR A 247 -12.82 -1.13 4.99
N ARG A 248 -13.14 -0.02 4.31
CA ARG A 248 -14.02 -0.05 3.12
C ARG A 248 -13.36 -0.78 1.96
N GLU A 249 -12.07 -0.52 1.71
CA GLU A 249 -11.32 -1.20 0.67
C GLU A 249 -11.09 -2.67 1.02
N LEU A 250 -10.82 -3.00 2.29
CA LEU A 250 -10.73 -4.37 2.76
C LEU A 250 -12.05 -5.13 2.51
N TRP A 251 -13.21 -4.57 2.87
CA TRP A 251 -14.50 -5.19 2.56
C TRP A 251 -14.72 -5.38 1.06
N GLY A 252 -14.35 -4.39 0.24
CA GLY A 252 -14.41 -4.50 -1.22
C GLY A 252 -13.50 -5.59 -1.77
N PHE A 253 -12.29 -5.73 -1.23
CA PHE A 253 -11.34 -6.79 -1.57
C PHE A 253 -11.86 -8.17 -1.19
N LEU A 254 -12.33 -8.37 0.04
CA LEU A 254 -12.90 -9.65 0.47
C LEU A 254 -14.15 -10.02 -0.32
N THR A 255 -15.01 -9.04 -0.64
CA THR A 255 -16.18 -9.25 -1.50
C THR A 255 -15.75 -9.76 -2.87
N ARG A 256 -14.70 -9.18 -3.47
CA ARG A 256 -14.16 -9.68 -4.74
C ARG A 256 -13.58 -11.07 -4.65
N ALA A 257 -12.88 -11.37 -3.57
CA ALA A 257 -12.31 -12.69 -3.36
C ALA A 257 -13.40 -13.75 -3.25
N LEU A 258 -14.57 -13.42 -2.70
CA LEU A 258 -15.68 -14.37 -2.56
C LEU A 258 -16.54 -14.45 -3.81
N VAL A 259 -17.00 -13.31 -4.34
CA VAL A 259 -18.05 -13.27 -5.39
C VAL A 259 -17.63 -12.56 -6.68
N GLY A 260 -16.35 -12.26 -6.82
CA GLY A 260 -15.82 -11.59 -8.01
C GLY A 260 -16.32 -10.16 -8.19
N ASP A 261 -16.45 -9.71 -9.44
CA ASP A 261 -17.00 -8.39 -9.76
C ASP A 261 -18.53 -8.39 -9.91
N ALA A 262 -19.20 -9.50 -9.56
CA ALA A 262 -20.63 -9.67 -9.71
C ALA A 262 -21.47 -8.54 -9.06
N PRO A 263 -21.21 -8.10 -7.81
CA PRO A 263 -22.02 -7.05 -7.18
C PRO A 263 -22.02 -5.71 -7.94
N SER A 264 -21.01 -5.46 -8.77
CA SER A 264 -20.92 -4.25 -9.60
C SER A 264 -21.66 -4.37 -10.94
N ARG A 265 -22.09 -5.57 -11.34
CA ARG A 265 -22.56 -5.87 -12.70
C ARG A 265 -23.90 -6.60 -12.75
N ILE A 266 -24.18 -7.40 -11.73
CA ILE A 266 -25.29 -8.34 -11.69
C ILE A 266 -26.06 -8.06 -10.41
N PRO A 267 -27.36 -7.73 -10.49
CA PRO A 267 -28.22 -7.67 -9.32
C PRO A 267 -28.15 -8.97 -8.53
N ARG A 268 -28.11 -8.91 -7.20
CA ARG A 268 -27.93 -10.07 -6.32
C ARG A 268 -28.88 -11.22 -6.66
N GLU A 269 -30.14 -10.89 -6.95
CA GLU A 269 -31.21 -11.85 -7.23
C GLU A 269 -30.98 -12.63 -8.54
N ARG A 270 -30.16 -12.09 -9.46
CA ARG A 270 -29.92 -12.65 -10.80
C ARG A 270 -28.59 -13.37 -10.93
N LEU A 271 -27.77 -13.41 -9.88
CA LEU A 271 -26.46 -14.04 -9.92
C LEU A 271 -26.56 -15.55 -10.23
N GLY A 272 -27.49 -16.25 -9.59
CA GLY A 272 -27.73 -17.68 -9.87
C GLY A 272 -28.15 -17.92 -11.32
N GLU A 273 -29.09 -17.12 -11.85
CA GLU A 273 -29.50 -17.20 -13.26
C GLU A 273 -28.33 -16.98 -14.23
N TRP A 274 -27.46 -16.02 -13.91
CA TRP A 274 -26.29 -15.71 -14.73
C TRP A 274 -25.29 -16.86 -14.73
N VAL A 275 -25.00 -17.47 -13.58
CA VAL A 275 -24.12 -18.64 -13.49
C VAL A 275 -24.71 -19.81 -14.28
N MET A 276 -26.01 -20.06 -14.16
CA MET A 276 -26.72 -21.11 -14.91
C MET A 276 -26.67 -20.87 -16.44
N ALA A 277 -26.85 -19.63 -16.89
CA ALA A 277 -26.86 -19.29 -18.31
C ALA A 277 -25.49 -19.45 -18.99
N ASN A 278 -24.40 -19.40 -18.21
CA ASN A 278 -23.02 -19.52 -18.68
C ASN A 278 -22.40 -20.90 -18.40
N GLN A 279 -23.19 -21.91 -18.05
CA GLN A 279 -22.69 -23.28 -17.91
C GLN A 279 -22.24 -23.86 -19.26
N PRO A 280 -21.13 -24.62 -19.32
CA PRO A 280 -20.70 -25.30 -20.54
C PRO A 280 -21.84 -26.21 -21.04
N SER A 281 -22.10 -26.15 -22.35
CA SER A 281 -23.27 -26.76 -22.98
C SER A 281 -22.98 -28.16 -23.52
N GLY A 282 -21.71 -28.51 -23.71
CA GLY A 282 -21.28 -29.75 -24.35
C GLY A 282 -21.53 -29.77 -25.87
N LEU A 283 -21.97 -28.65 -26.46
CA LEU A 283 -22.29 -28.55 -27.88
C LEU A 283 -21.06 -28.31 -28.75
N GLY A 284 -19.94 -27.87 -28.17
CA GLY A 284 -18.67 -27.70 -28.88
C GLY A 284 -17.58 -27.08 -28.02
N ALA A 285 -16.33 -27.54 -28.21
CA ALA A 285 -15.19 -27.14 -27.38
C ALA A 285 -14.88 -25.63 -27.40
N GLU A 286 -15.13 -24.92 -28.50
CA GLU A 286 -14.97 -23.45 -28.54
C GLU A 286 -16.00 -22.74 -27.64
N ASP A 287 -17.28 -23.13 -27.69
CA ASP A 287 -18.35 -22.53 -26.87
C ASP A 287 -18.17 -22.90 -25.38
N ASP A 288 -17.80 -24.13 -25.10
CA ASP A 288 -17.56 -24.60 -23.73
C ASP A 288 -16.37 -23.87 -23.09
N PHE A 289 -15.25 -23.71 -23.80
CA PHE A 289 -14.12 -22.94 -23.30
C PHE A 289 -14.48 -21.46 -23.09
N GLU A 290 -15.24 -20.84 -24.00
CA GLU A 290 -15.67 -19.44 -23.83
C GLU A 290 -16.57 -19.25 -22.61
N ARG A 291 -17.48 -20.20 -22.36
CA ARG A 291 -18.35 -20.20 -21.18
C ARG A 291 -17.56 -20.35 -19.89
N MET A 292 -16.59 -21.26 -19.88
CA MET A 292 -15.65 -21.42 -18.77
C MET A 292 -14.81 -20.15 -18.55
N ARG A 293 -14.35 -19.52 -19.63
CA ARG A 293 -13.65 -18.22 -19.61
C ARG A 293 -14.50 -17.14 -18.95
N ILE A 294 -15.78 -17.03 -19.31
CA ILE A 294 -16.73 -16.07 -18.72
C ILE A 294 -16.92 -16.34 -17.22
N LEU A 295 -17.19 -17.59 -16.83
CA LEU A 295 -17.37 -17.98 -15.43
C LEU A 295 -16.12 -17.72 -14.59
N SER A 296 -14.93 -17.96 -15.16
CA SER A 296 -13.65 -17.76 -14.49
C SER A 296 -13.39 -16.29 -14.11
N GLY A 297 -14.09 -15.33 -14.73
CA GLY A 297 -14.05 -13.93 -14.33
C GLY A 297 -14.51 -13.69 -12.89
N LEU A 298 -15.31 -14.61 -12.32
CA LEU A 298 -15.72 -14.59 -10.91
C LEU A 298 -14.77 -15.34 -9.98
N ARG A 299 -13.80 -16.11 -10.50
CA ARG A 299 -12.77 -16.75 -9.68
C ARG A 299 -11.88 -15.69 -9.05
N PHE A 300 -11.55 -15.86 -7.77
CA PHE A 300 -10.86 -14.85 -6.98
C PHE A 300 -9.48 -14.47 -7.55
N ASN A 301 -8.73 -15.45 -8.06
CA ASN A 301 -7.42 -15.23 -8.68
C ASN A 301 -7.50 -14.37 -9.96
N GLN A 302 -8.67 -14.22 -10.58
CA GLN A 302 -8.91 -13.34 -11.73
C GLN A 302 -9.55 -12.02 -11.32
N SER A 303 -10.57 -12.10 -10.46
CA SER A 303 -11.46 -10.98 -10.13
C SER A 303 -10.76 -9.86 -9.37
N ILE A 304 -9.83 -10.20 -8.45
CA ILE A 304 -9.10 -9.23 -7.63
C ILE A 304 -8.20 -8.31 -8.48
N PHE A 305 -7.76 -8.79 -9.65
CA PHE A 305 -6.97 -8.03 -10.61
C PHE A 305 -7.80 -7.44 -11.76
N GLY A 306 -9.12 -7.66 -11.76
CA GLY A 306 -10.00 -7.20 -12.83
C GLY A 306 -9.72 -7.87 -14.18
N ALA A 307 -9.18 -9.09 -14.21
CA ALA A 307 -8.82 -9.77 -15.45
C ALA A 307 -10.03 -9.98 -16.38
N GLY A 308 -11.22 -10.25 -15.81
CA GLY A 308 -12.47 -10.33 -16.57
C GLY A 308 -12.97 -8.99 -17.15
N LYS A 309 -12.48 -7.84 -16.67
CA LYS A 309 -12.85 -6.49 -17.14
C LYS A 309 -11.95 -5.97 -18.27
N ARG A 310 -10.71 -6.45 -18.38
CA ARG A 310 -9.70 -5.95 -19.34
C ARG A 310 -10.11 -6.07 -20.81
N SER A 311 -11.10 -6.92 -21.14
CA SER A 311 -11.53 -7.12 -22.53
C SER A 311 -12.63 -6.17 -23.03
N ILE A 312 -13.34 -5.42 -22.16
CA ILE A 312 -14.56 -4.66 -22.56
C ILE A 312 -14.75 -3.30 -21.86
N ALA A 313 -13.97 -2.96 -20.83
CA ALA A 313 -14.26 -1.75 -20.05
C ALA A 313 -13.79 -0.43 -20.72
N PRO A 314 -14.64 0.61 -20.81
CA PRO A 314 -14.20 1.98 -21.14
C PRO A 314 -13.22 2.49 -20.06
N GLU A 315 -12.42 3.51 -20.38
CA GLU A 315 -11.39 4.16 -19.55
C GLU A 315 -11.85 4.57 -18.12
N GLY A 316 -13.14 4.48 -17.79
CA GLY A 316 -13.72 4.68 -16.45
C GLY A 316 -13.58 3.53 -15.44
N SER A 317 -13.04 2.36 -15.81
CA SER A 317 -12.82 1.24 -14.86
C SER A 317 -11.78 1.52 -13.76
N MET A 318 -11.05 2.65 -13.85
CA MET A 318 -10.18 3.15 -12.77
C MET A 318 -10.93 3.81 -11.59
N ARG A 319 -12.27 3.84 -11.62
CA ARG A 319 -13.08 4.37 -10.49
C ARG A 319 -13.20 3.40 -9.32
N ASP A 320 -12.80 2.14 -9.48
CA ASP A 320 -12.85 1.20 -8.38
C ASP A 320 -11.61 1.32 -7.48
N PRO A 321 -11.76 1.75 -6.22
CA PRO A 321 -10.62 2.02 -5.34
C PRO A 321 -9.78 0.77 -5.07
N VAL A 322 -10.41 -0.41 -5.00
CA VAL A 322 -9.70 -1.67 -4.72
C VAL A 322 -8.94 -2.16 -5.94
N LEU A 323 -9.50 -2.06 -7.17
CA LEU A 323 -8.75 -2.44 -8.38
C LEU A 323 -7.57 -1.51 -8.65
N LYS A 324 -7.71 -0.22 -8.31
CA LYS A 324 -6.62 0.75 -8.44
C LYS A 324 -5.37 0.31 -7.65
N LEU A 325 -5.56 -0.32 -6.49
CA LEU A 325 -4.48 -0.85 -5.66
C LEU A 325 -3.94 -2.19 -6.18
N LEU A 326 -4.82 -3.10 -6.61
CA LEU A 326 -4.43 -4.48 -6.93
C LEU A 326 -3.93 -4.69 -8.35
N ILE A 327 -4.37 -3.90 -9.33
CA ILE A 327 -3.93 -4.04 -10.74
C ILE A 327 -2.40 -3.95 -10.88
N PRO A 328 -1.71 -2.97 -10.27
CA PRO A 328 -0.25 -2.90 -10.32
C PRO A 328 0.45 -4.12 -9.70
N ALA A 329 -0.22 -4.85 -8.81
CA ALA A 329 0.29 -6.05 -8.15
C ALA A 329 -0.03 -7.36 -8.90
N ASP A 330 -0.71 -7.30 -10.06
CA ASP A 330 -1.05 -8.47 -10.88
C ASP A 330 0.21 -9.23 -11.32
N PRO A 331 0.47 -10.46 -10.84
CA PRO A 331 1.73 -11.17 -11.07
C PRO A 331 2.03 -11.44 -12.55
N VAL A 332 1.02 -11.36 -13.43
CA VAL A 332 1.20 -11.50 -14.87
C VAL A 332 2.05 -10.35 -15.46
N SER A 333 2.07 -9.16 -14.84
CA SER A 333 2.89 -8.05 -15.33
C SER A 333 4.38 -8.22 -15.07
N ASP A 334 4.77 -9.14 -14.17
CA ASP A 334 6.16 -9.38 -13.75
C ASP A 334 6.41 -10.87 -13.47
N ALA A 335 6.10 -11.72 -14.44
CA ALA A 335 6.35 -13.16 -14.37
C ALA A 335 7.84 -13.47 -14.63
N VAL A 336 8.65 -13.41 -13.57
CA VAL A 336 10.12 -13.60 -13.66
C VAL A 336 10.49 -15.08 -13.83
N PRO A 337 11.30 -15.45 -14.85
CA PRO A 337 11.79 -16.81 -15.05
C PRO A 337 12.63 -17.32 -13.87
N GLY A 338 12.31 -18.52 -13.40
CA GLY A 338 12.94 -19.23 -12.29
C GLY A 338 11.97 -20.23 -11.65
N SER A 339 12.42 -20.96 -10.63
CA SER A 339 11.66 -22.10 -10.08
C SER A 339 11.48 -22.06 -8.56
N ASN A 340 11.86 -20.95 -7.91
CA ASN A 340 11.84 -20.80 -6.45
C ASN A 340 10.72 -19.83 -6.02
N PRO A 341 9.55 -20.34 -5.61
CA PRO A 341 8.46 -19.48 -5.15
C PRO A 341 8.78 -18.79 -3.82
N ASP A 342 9.60 -19.41 -2.96
CA ASP A 342 9.82 -19.00 -1.57
C ASP A 342 10.92 -17.93 -1.40
N ALA A 343 11.69 -17.64 -2.46
CA ALA A 343 12.74 -16.64 -2.45
C ALA A 343 12.33 -15.39 -3.26
N PRO A 344 12.00 -14.24 -2.61
CA PRO A 344 11.53 -13.04 -3.29
C PRO A 344 12.49 -12.46 -4.34
N ASP A 345 13.79 -12.69 -4.17
CA ASP A 345 14.86 -12.21 -5.06
C ASP A 345 15.08 -13.11 -6.29
N GLN A 346 14.45 -14.28 -6.35
CA GLN A 346 14.58 -15.23 -7.45
C GLN A 346 13.33 -15.23 -8.35
N GLY A 347 13.42 -15.83 -9.53
CA GLY A 347 12.26 -16.07 -10.38
C GLY A 347 11.49 -17.32 -9.98
N TRP A 348 10.24 -17.42 -10.45
CA TRP A 348 9.27 -18.43 -10.03
C TRP A 348 8.39 -18.98 -11.16
N ALA A 349 8.34 -18.28 -12.31
CA ALA A 349 7.35 -18.53 -13.35
C ALA A 349 7.71 -19.69 -14.31
N THR A 350 8.94 -20.22 -14.27
CA THR A 350 9.39 -21.23 -15.25
C THR A 350 8.54 -22.50 -15.20
N ARG A 351 8.10 -22.92 -14.02
CA ARG A 351 7.23 -24.11 -13.87
C ARG A 351 5.91 -23.98 -14.61
N ILE A 352 5.36 -22.76 -14.71
CA ILE A 352 4.13 -22.50 -15.44
C ILE A 352 4.40 -22.63 -16.93
N SER A 353 5.48 -22.02 -17.43
CA SER A 353 5.87 -22.15 -18.84
C SER A 353 6.14 -23.61 -19.23
N ASP A 354 6.84 -24.36 -18.37
CA ASP A 354 7.14 -25.78 -18.59
C ASP A 354 5.87 -26.64 -18.63
N ALA A 355 4.84 -26.30 -17.84
CA ALA A 355 3.57 -27.01 -17.85
C ALA A 355 2.84 -26.94 -19.21
N PHE A 356 3.10 -25.89 -20.01
CA PHE A 356 2.58 -25.78 -21.39
C PHE A 356 3.40 -26.57 -22.42
N ALA A 357 4.54 -27.15 -22.05
CA ALA A 357 5.35 -27.97 -22.95
C ALA A 357 4.80 -29.40 -23.13
N VAL A 358 3.84 -29.82 -22.30
CA VAL A 358 3.21 -31.14 -22.40
C VAL A 358 2.37 -31.24 -23.67
N HIS A 359 2.50 -32.35 -24.38
CA HIS A 359 1.65 -32.63 -25.53
C HIS A 359 0.20 -32.80 -25.08
N ALA A 360 -0.74 -32.13 -25.77
CA ALA A 360 -2.18 -32.16 -25.42
C ALA A 360 -2.83 -33.56 -25.43
N SER A 361 -2.13 -34.59 -25.91
CA SER A 361 -2.53 -36.01 -25.87
C SER A 361 -2.02 -36.77 -24.64
N GLU A 362 -1.04 -36.23 -23.92
CA GLU A 362 -0.34 -36.88 -22.80
C GLU A 362 -0.78 -36.32 -21.43
N GLY A 363 -1.38 -35.14 -21.43
CA GLY A 363 -1.91 -34.49 -20.24
C GLY A 363 -2.32 -33.06 -20.53
N THR A 364 -2.62 -32.34 -19.46
CA THR A 364 -3.03 -30.94 -19.50
C THR A 364 -2.06 -30.06 -18.71
N PRO A 365 -2.01 -28.74 -18.96
CA PRO A 365 -1.09 -27.87 -18.24
C PRO A 365 -1.33 -27.84 -16.73
N LEU A 366 -2.59 -27.88 -16.25
CA LEU A 366 -2.84 -27.94 -14.81
C LEU A 366 -2.29 -29.22 -14.18
N GLN A 367 -2.53 -30.38 -14.82
CA GLN A 367 -2.00 -31.66 -14.35
C GLN A 367 -0.48 -31.62 -14.26
N SER A 368 0.20 -31.16 -15.32
CA SER A 368 1.67 -31.06 -15.33
C SER A 368 2.21 -30.13 -14.24
N LEU A 369 1.52 -29.01 -14.01
CA LEU A 369 1.90 -28.07 -12.95
C LEU A 369 1.75 -28.70 -11.56
N LEU A 370 0.66 -29.43 -11.32
CA LEU A 370 0.40 -30.14 -10.06
C LEU A 370 1.37 -31.30 -9.81
N ASP A 371 1.72 -32.06 -10.84
CA ASP A 371 2.70 -33.15 -10.77
C ASP A 371 4.10 -32.65 -10.38
N SER A 372 4.41 -31.39 -10.73
CA SER A 372 5.67 -30.73 -10.37
C SER A 372 5.65 -30.06 -8.99
N ALA A 373 4.49 -29.98 -8.34
CA ALA A 373 4.28 -29.30 -7.07
C ALA A 373 4.28 -30.27 -5.88
N LEU A 374 4.48 -29.73 -4.68
CA LEU A 374 4.36 -30.50 -3.44
C LEU A 374 2.89 -30.88 -3.22
N GLU A 375 2.60 -32.15 -2.94
CA GLU A 375 1.22 -32.68 -2.79
C GLU A 375 0.40 -31.92 -1.72
N ASP A 376 1.00 -31.57 -0.59
CA ASP A 376 0.36 -30.79 0.48
C ASP A 376 0.62 -29.27 0.33
N GLY A 377 1.02 -28.83 -0.86
CA GLY A 377 1.42 -27.46 -1.15
C GLY A 377 0.24 -26.50 -1.39
N PRO A 378 0.50 -25.19 -1.41
CA PRO A 378 -0.52 -24.17 -1.65
C PRO A 378 -1.21 -24.32 -3.01
N LEU A 379 -0.52 -24.83 -4.04
CA LEU A 379 -1.10 -25.06 -5.36
C LEU A 379 -2.19 -26.14 -5.32
N HIS A 380 -1.94 -27.28 -4.69
CA HIS A 380 -2.96 -28.33 -4.54
C HIS A 380 -4.14 -27.82 -3.71
N ALA A 381 -3.86 -27.01 -2.68
CA ALA A 381 -4.90 -26.44 -1.83
C ALA A 381 -5.79 -25.39 -2.52
N VAL A 382 -5.29 -24.71 -3.56
CA VAL A 382 -6.07 -23.69 -4.29
C VAL A 382 -6.95 -24.27 -5.39
N VAL A 383 -6.51 -25.40 -5.98
CA VAL A 383 -7.18 -26.03 -7.12
C VAL A 383 -8.48 -26.71 -6.68
N THR A 384 -9.51 -26.56 -7.50
CA THR A 384 -10.86 -27.11 -7.29
C THR A 384 -11.37 -27.81 -8.55
N ASP A 385 -12.54 -28.46 -8.47
CA ASP A 385 -13.20 -29.07 -9.64
C ASP A 385 -13.47 -28.05 -10.77
N PHE A 386 -13.67 -26.77 -10.42
CA PHE A 386 -13.79 -25.70 -11.40
C PHE A 386 -12.54 -25.59 -12.29
N ASP A 387 -11.37 -25.64 -11.66
CA ASP A 387 -10.09 -25.46 -12.34
C ASP A 387 -9.78 -26.66 -13.24
N TRP A 388 -10.11 -27.87 -12.80
CA TRP A 388 -10.02 -29.09 -13.63
C TRP A 388 -10.92 -29.02 -14.86
N ARG A 389 -12.19 -28.62 -14.71
CA ARG A 389 -13.10 -28.49 -15.86
C ARG A 389 -12.67 -27.41 -16.84
N LEU A 390 -12.07 -26.32 -16.33
CA LEU A 390 -11.52 -25.27 -17.19
C LEU A 390 -10.34 -25.82 -18.00
N ASP A 391 -9.44 -26.54 -17.34
CA ASP A 391 -8.28 -27.19 -17.95
C ASP A 391 -8.66 -28.25 -18.99
N GLU A 392 -9.69 -29.06 -18.71
CA GLU A 392 -10.26 -30.02 -19.67
C GLU A 392 -10.85 -29.32 -20.88
N SER A 393 -11.63 -28.25 -20.68
CA SER A 393 -12.21 -27.47 -21.79
C SER A 393 -11.14 -26.83 -22.67
N PHE A 394 -10.04 -26.37 -22.06
CA PHE A 394 -8.86 -25.86 -22.76
C PHE A 394 -8.17 -26.96 -23.57
N GLY A 395 -7.95 -28.15 -22.99
CA GLY A 395 -7.38 -29.29 -23.69
C GLY A 395 -8.21 -29.72 -24.90
N GLN A 396 -9.53 -29.81 -24.74
CA GLN A 396 -10.46 -30.12 -25.84
C GLN A 396 -10.42 -29.08 -26.95
N LEU A 397 -10.34 -27.79 -26.62
CA LEU A 397 -10.19 -26.71 -27.59
C LEU A 397 -8.91 -26.89 -28.42
N LEU A 398 -7.78 -27.18 -27.78
CA LEU A 398 -6.49 -27.34 -28.46
C LEU A 398 -6.42 -28.57 -29.38
N GLN A 399 -7.22 -29.61 -29.10
CA GLN A 399 -7.31 -30.81 -29.93
C GLN A 399 -8.15 -30.63 -31.21
N LEU A 400 -8.84 -29.50 -31.39
CA LEU A 400 -9.62 -29.22 -32.59
C LEU A 400 -8.70 -29.09 -33.83
N GLN A 401 -8.90 -29.97 -34.82
CA GLN A 401 -8.08 -30.04 -36.05
C GLN A 401 -8.11 -28.77 -36.91
N HIS A 402 -9.15 -27.94 -36.78
CA HIS A 402 -9.36 -26.75 -37.59
C HIS A 402 -9.41 -25.45 -36.77
N LEU A 403 -8.86 -25.45 -35.55
CA LEU A 403 -8.74 -24.23 -34.75
C LEU A 403 -7.76 -23.26 -35.42
N LYS A 404 -8.18 -22.02 -35.63
CA LYS A 404 -7.32 -20.96 -36.17
C LYS A 404 -6.15 -20.67 -35.22
N ASP A 405 -4.96 -20.44 -35.76
CA ASP A 405 -3.75 -20.12 -34.97
C ASP A 405 -3.93 -18.91 -34.05
N GLU A 406 -4.64 -17.88 -34.51
CA GLU A 406 -4.96 -16.69 -33.71
C GLU A 406 -5.78 -17.05 -32.45
N LYS A 407 -6.86 -17.83 -32.60
CA LYS A 407 -7.66 -18.32 -31.47
C LYS A 407 -6.87 -19.23 -30.55
N ARG A 408 -5.97 -20.05 -31.11
CA ARG A 408 -5.08 -20.92 -30.34
C ARG A 408 -4.13 -20.09 -29.47
N LEU A 409 -3.47 -19.09 -30.04
CA LEU A 409 -2.56 -18.21 -29.30
C LEU A 409 -3.31 -17.37 -28.26
N GLU A 410 -4.51 -16.88 -28.58
CA GLU A 410 -5.37 -16.18 -27.61
C GLU A 410 -5.73 -17.09 -26.43
N ALA A 411 -6.17 -18.32 -26.69
CA ALA A 411 -6.51 -19.28 -25.65
C ALA A 411 -5.29 -19.65 -24.78
N ILE A 412 -4.13 -19.90 -25.38
CA ILE A 412 -2.88 -20.19 -24.66
C ILE A 412 -2.47 -19.00 -23.79
N GLY A 413 -2.47 -17.78 -24.35
CA GLY A 413 -2.09 -16.58 -23.61
C GLY A 413 -3.04 -16.31 -22.44
N TRP A 414 -4.35 -16.46 -22.66
CA TRP A 414 -5.35 -16.28 -21.61
C TRP A 414 -5.23 -17.33 -20.52
N TYR A 415 -5.12 -18.62 -20.89
CA TYR A 415 -5.04 -19.71 -19.92
C TYR A 415 -3.70 -19.72 -19.17
N GLY A 416 -2.60 -19.34 -19.84
CA GLY A 416 -1.30 -19.11 -19.20
C GLY A 416 -1.39 -18.03 -18.13
N ALA A 417 -2.05 -16.90 -18.44
CA ALA A 417 -2.31 -15.86 -17.46
C ALA A 417 -3.22 -16.34 -16.31
N TYR A 418 -4.20 -17.21 -16.60
CA TYR A 418 -5.05 -17.83 -15.58
C TYR A 418 -4.23 -18.65 -14.57
N LEU A 419 -3.44 -19.60 -15.07
CA LEU A 419 -2.58 -20.47 -14.26
C LEU A 419 -1.49 -19.67 -13.51
N THR A 420 -0.95 -18.63 -14.15
CA THR A 420 0.02 -17.73 -13.53
C THR A 420 -0.55 -17.08 -12.28
N ARG A 421 -1.77 -16.51 -12.38
CA ARG A 421 -2.44 -15.91 -11.21
C ARG A 421 -2.85 -16.96 -10.19
N LEU A 422 -3.34 -18.13 -10.62
CA LEU A 422 -3.72 -19.21 -9.69
C LEU A 422 -2.52 -19.64 -8.83
N TYR A 423 -1.40 -19.94 -9.49
CA TYR A 423 -0.14 -20.31 -8.83
C TYR A 423 0.36 -19.19 -7.92
N ALA A 424 0.46 -17.97 -8.45
CA ALA A 424 1.02 -16.83 -7.73
C ALA A 424 0.20 -16.46 -6.49
N VAL A 425 -1.14 -16.40 -6.60
CA VAL A 425 -1.99 -16.06 -5.46
C VAL A 425 -1.94 -17.12 -4.37
N SER A 426 -1.84 -18.41 -4.73
CA SER A 426 -1.68 -19.47 -3.73
C SER A 426 -0.37 -19.35 -2.93
N HIS A 427 0.69 -18.80 -3.53
CA HIS A 427 2.00 -18.60 -2.89
C HIS A 427 2.22 -17.17 -2.36
N GLY A 428 1.26 -16.26 -2.52
CA GLY A 428 1.43 -14.85 -2.14
C GLY A 428 2.41 -14.07 -3.00
N ILE A 429 2.60 -14.47 -4.26
CA ILE A 429 3.52 -13.84 -5.19
C ILE A 429 2.81 -12.67 -5.91
N SER A 430 3.25 -11.44 -5.65
CA SER A 430 2.83 -10.24 -6.39
C SER A 430 3.80 -9.92 -7.52
N ALA A 431 3.38 -9.03 -8.44
CA ALA A 431 4.34 -8.36 -9.32
C ALA A 431 5.39 -7.59 -8.51
N PHE A 432 6.62 -7.50 -9.03
CA PHE A 432 7.73 -6.74 -8.44
C PHE A 432 8.00 -7.12 -6.97
N ARG A 433 7.86 -8.41 -6.66
CA ARG A 433 8.01 -8.94 -5.29
C ARG A 433 9.40 -8.66 -4.70
N ARG A 434 10.44 -8.59 -5.56
CA ARG A 434 11.82 -8.28 -5.16
C ARG A 434 11.93 -6.86 -4.62
N GLU A 435 11.30 -5.91 -5.30
CA GLU A 435 11.25 -4.50 -4.93
C GLU A 435 10.45 -4.31 -3.64
N VAL A 436 9.32 -5.02 -3.49
CA VAL A 436 8.51 -5.02 -2.26
C VAL A 436 9.32 -5.57 -1.08
N ASP A 437 10.01 -6.70 -1.26
CA ASP A 437 10.87 -7.27 -0.23
C ASP A 437 12.03 -6.33 0.14
N MET A 438 12.64 -5.67 -0.85
CA MET A 438 13.67 -4.65 -0.61
C MET A 438 13.14 -3.46 0.20
N LEU A 439 11.91 -3.02 -0.04
CA LEU A 439 11.25 -1.98 0.75
C LEU A 439 11.08 -2.41 2.21
N ILE A 440 10.61 -3.63 2.46
CA ILE A 440 10.43 -4.17 3.81
C ILE A 440 11.79 -4.29 4.53
N ARG A 441 12.82 -4.80 3.86
CA ARG A 441 14.19 -4.88 4.41
C ARG A 441 14.74 -3.49 4.75
N THR A 442 14.51 -2.52 3.87
CA THR A 442 14.93 -1.13 4.08
C THR A 442 14.25 -0.51 5.29
N TRP A 443 12.94 -0.77 5.47
CA TRP A 443 12.20 -0.33 6.65
C TRP A 443 12.75 -0.98 7.93
N ALA A 444 12.96 -2.29 7.91
CA ALA A 444 13.45 -3.04 9.08
C ALA A 444 14.88 -2.68 9.50
N GLN A 445 15.76 -2.34 8.55
CA GLN A 445 17.17 -2.02 8.82
C GLN A 445 17.40 -0.55 9.20
N SER A 446 16.38 0.30 9.14
CA SER A 446 16.52 1.73 9.45
C SER A 446 17.07 1.98 10.86
N PRO A 447 18.13 2.80 11.04
CA PRO A 447 18.61 3.87 10.14
C PRO A 447 19.65 3.48 9.08
N HIS A 448 19.94 2.18 8.92
CA HIS A 448 20.87 1.68 7.91
C HIS A 448 20.16 1.41 6.58
N LEU A 449 20.95 1.36 5.50
CA LEU A 449 20.51 0.91 4.19
C LEU A 449 20.98 -0.53 3.95
N PRO A 450 20.15 -1.38 3.32
CA PRO A 450 20.60 -2.67 2.79
C PRO A 450 21.76 -2.50 1.82
N ASP A 451 22.76 -3.38 1.91
CA ASP A 451 23.98 -3.29 1.08
C ASP A 451 23.67 -3.32 -0.42
N ASP A 452 22.74 -4.19 -0.82
CA ASP A 452 22.28 -4.35 -2.21
C ASP A 452 21.65 -3.07 -2.79
N LEU A 453 21.20 -2.16 -1.94
CA LEU A 453 20.55 -0.90 -2.35
C LEU A 453 21.51 0.30 -2.35
N LYS A 454 22.67 0.20 -1.68
CA LYS A 454 23.63 1.31 -1.58
C LYS A 454 24.20 1.71 -2.94
N SER A 455 24.74 0.75 -3.68
CA SER A 455 25.33 1.03 -5.00
C SER A 455 24.28 1.54 -5.99
N PRO A 456 23.13 0.87 -6.16
CA PRO A 456 22.15 1.31 -7.14
C PRO A 456 21.53 2.68 -6.80
N LEU A 457 21.28 3.01 -5.52
CA LEU A 457 20.86 4.36 -5.13
C LEU A 457 21.93 5.42 -5.40
N ARG A 458 23.22 5.11 -5.19
CA ARG A 458 24.31 6.03 -5.52
C ARG A 458 24.37 6.28 -7.03
N THR A 459 24.26 5.25 -7.84
CA THR A 459 24.19 5.37 -9.30
C THR A 459 23.00 6.21 -9.72
N LEU A 460 21.81 5.98 -9.16
CA LEU A 460 20.60 6.74 -9.48
C LEU A 460 20.71 8.22 -9.08
N ILE A 461 21.19 8.53 -7.88
CA ILE A 461 21.30 9.91 -7.38
C ILE A 461 22.42 10.65 -8.10
N ARG A 462 23.54 9.98 -8.31
CA ARG A 462 24.80 10.55 -8.77
C ARG A 462 25.40 9.67 -9.89
N PRO A 463 24.79 9.67 -11.08
CA PRO A 463 25.32 8.86 -12.16
C PRO A 463 26.68 9.38 -12.62
N LYS A 464 27.52 8.44 -13.03
CA LYS A 464 28.86 8.75 -13.56
C LYS A 464 28.74 9.20 -15.00
N ARG A 465 29.64 10.10 -15.42
CA ARG A 465 29.74 10.48 -16.83
C ARG A 465 30.10 9.27 -17.70
N ASN A 466 31.12 8.53 -17.29
CA ASN A 466 31.58 7.29 -17.93
C ASN A 466 31.53 6.14 -16.90
N PRO A 467 30.55 5.22 -16.97
CA PRO A 467 30.38 4.14 -15.99
C PRO A 467 31.53 3.11 -15.95
N THR A 468 32.23 2.92 -17.07
CA THR A 468 33.31 1.93 -17.21
C THR A 468 34.69 2.41 -16.77
N GLU A 469 34.82 3.69 -16.41
CA GLU A 469 36.05 4.31 -15.92
C GLU A 469 35.85 4.81 -14.48
N SER A 470 36.92 5.29 -13.82
CA SER A 470 36.82 6.12 -12.60
C SER A 470 36.19 7.49 -12.91
N GLY A 471 35.11 7.51 -13.69
CA GLY A 471 34.47 8.67 -14.24
C GLY A 471 33.87 9.54 -13.16
N SER A 472 34.00 10.85 -13.32
CA SER A 472 33.43 11.80 -12.38
C SER A 472 31.92 11.94 -12.61
N SER A 473 31.20 12.34 -11.57
CA SER A 473 29.78 12.66 -11.68
C SER A 473 29.61 14.16 -11.75
N LEU A 474 28.91 14.61 -12.78
CA LEU A 474 28.82 16.02 -13.14
C LEU A 474 27.36 16.49 -13.14
N LEU A 475 27.09 17.57 -12.40
CA LEU A 475 25.80 18.26 -12.46
C LEU A 475 25.94 19.57 -13.25
N PRO A 476 25.10 19.80 -14.27
CA PRO A 476 25.14 21.05 -15.01
C PRO A 476 24.68 22.22 -14.14
N LEU A 477 25.32 23.39 -14.32
CA LEU A 477 24.96 24.61 -13.57
C LEU A 477 23.82 25.40 -14.22
N PHE A 478 23.77 25.41 -15.56
CA PHE A 478 22.87 26.27 -16.35
C PHE A 478 21.84 25.51 -17.20
N ASP A 479 21.90 24.18 -17.23
CA ASP A 479 20.91 23.34 -17.92
C ASP A 479 19.89 22.75 -16.93
N SER A 480 18.93 21.99 -17.46
CA SER A 480 18.00 21.21 -16.65
C SER A 480 18.76 20.32 -15.66
N ARG A 481 18.33 20.39 -14.39
CA ARG A 481 18.95 19.67 -13.27
C ARG A 481 18.46 18.22 -13.19
N THR A 482 17.50 17.86 -14.04
CA THR A 482 17.01 16.49 -14.23
C THR A 482 18.05 15.59 -14.91
N GLU A 483 18.94 16.17 -15.72
CA GLU A 483 19.85 15.43 -16.60
C GLU A 483 21.32 15.67 -16.19
N PRO A 484 21.86 14.84 -15.28
CA PRO A 484 23.29 14.81 -15.04
C PRO A 484 24.03 14.53 -16.35
N ILE A 485 25.25 15.02 -16.47
CA ILE A 485 26.01 14.89 -17.71
C ILE A 485 26.56 13.46 -17.80
N THR A 486 25.90 12.63 -18.61
CA THR A 486 26.32 11.26 -18.94
C THR A 486 26.83 11.18 -20.37
N GLY A 487 27.94 10.47 -20.58
CA GLY A 487 28.55 10.26 -21.88
C GLY A 487 29.09 11.53 -22.56
N ARG A 488 29.01 11.53 -23.89
CA ARG A 488 29.53 12.59 -24.75
C ARG A 488 28.56 13.77 -24.83
N THR A 489 29.06 14.98 -24.58
CA THR A 489 28.29 16.22 -24.73
C THR A 489 28.51 16.85 -26.10
N ALA A 490 27.44 17.15 -26.83
CA ALA A 490 27.51 17.81 -28.14
C ALA A 490 27.96 19.28 -28.05
N THR A 491 27.59 19.96 -26.98
CA THR A 491 27.97 21.35 -26.67
C THR A 491 28.69 21.42 -25.33
N PRO A 492 29.69 22.31 -25.15
CA PRO A 492 30.35 22.48 -23.87
C PRO A 492 29.36 22.88 -22.77
N LYS A 493 29.37 22.17 -21.63
CA LYS A 493 28.50 22.42 -20.47
C LYS A 493 29.32 22.75 -19.24
N LEU A 494 29.03 23.87 -18.58
CA LEU A 494 29.62 24.17 -17.27
C LEU A 494 28.94 23.32 -16.19
N ALA A 495 29.73 22.62 -15.40
CA ALA A 495 29.27 21.66 -14.41
C ALA A 495 30.06 21.74 -13.11
N VAL A 496 29.49 21.15 -12.07
CA VAL A 496 30.14 20.91 -10.79
C VAL A 496 30.37 19.42 -10.63
N ARG A 497 31.59 19.04 -10.24
CA ARG A 497 31.90 17.67 -9.86
C ARG A 497 31.33 17.38 -8.48
N VAL A 498 30.57 16.29 -8.39
CA VAL A 498 29.82 15.94 -7.19
C VAL A 498 30.53 14.84 -6.42
N ARG A 499 30.78 15.10 -5.13
CA ARG A 499 31.34 14.12 -4.19
C ARG A 499 30.36 12.96 -3.94
N GLU A 500 30.91 11.84 -3.50
CA GLU A 500 30.09 10.68 -3.17
C GLU A 500 29.24 10.98 -1.93
N PRO A 501 27.91 10.77 -1.98
CA PRO A 501 27.08 11.00 -0.81
C PRO A 501 27.18 9.87 0.20
N GLU A 502 27.05 10.25 1.46
CA GLU A 502 26.66 9.36 2.54
C GLU A 502 25.14 9.15 2.46
N LEU A 503 24.71 7.90 2.43
CA LEU A 503 23.31 7.53 2.36
C LEU A 503 22.93 6.77 3.64
N SER A 504 21.82 7.18 4.26
CA SER A 504 21.22 6.49 5.41
C SER A 504 19.70 6.58 5.33
N THR A 505 18.99 5.91 6.25
CA THR A 505 17.53 5.99 6.33
C THR A 505 17.06 6.62 7.63
N ASP A 506 15.87 7.20 7.61
CA ASP A 506 15.19 7.76 8.77
C ASP A 506 13.71 7.39 8.71
N ARG A 507 13.19 6.81 9.80
CA ARG A 507 11.78 6.41 9.96
C ARG A 507 11.08 7.12 11.12
N LYS A 508 11.78 7.94 11.89
CA LYS A 508 11.24 8.45 13.16
C LYS A 508 10.08 9.39 12.90
N GLY A 509 8.88 9.05 13.40
CA GLY A 509 7.69 9.86 13.18
C GLY A 509 7.09 9.73 11.78
N GLN A 510 7.44 8.69 11.03
CA GLN A 510 7.03 8.48 9.63
C GLN A 510 6.17 7.22 9.43
N GLY A 511 5.83 6.49 10.51
CA GLY A 511 5.04 5.25 10.41
C GLY A 511 5.73 4.19 9.54
N GLU A 512 5.11 3.83 8.42
CA GLU A 512 5.67 2.88 7.42
C GLU A 512 6.56 3.55 6.37
N GLN A 513 6.56 4.87 6.30
CA GLN A 513 7.37 5.58 5.33
C GLN A 513 8.84 5.59 5.79
N VAL A 514 9.73 5.29 4.86
CA VAL A 514 11.18 5.45 5.05
C VAL A 514 11.64 6.66 4.28
N LEU A 515 12.43 7.53 4.91
CA LEU A 515 13.11 8.62 4.23
C LEU A 515 14.56 8.21 3.95
N LEU A 516 15.00 8.41 2.71
CA LEU A 516 16.41 8.39 2.35
C LEU A 516 17.04 9.73 2.74
N VAL A 517 18.00 9.67 3.65
CA VAL A 517 18.81 10.81 4.07
C VAL A 517 20.08 10.83 3.25
N ILE A 518 20.34 11.98 2.62
CA ILE A 518 21.49 12.18 1.74
C ILE A 518 22.37 13.23 2.39
N ALA A 519 23.57 12.83 2.80
CA ALA A 519 24.54 13.68 3.45
C ALA A 519 25.85 13.78 2.65
N THR A 520 26.61 14.83 2.92
CA THR A 520 27.95 15.04 2.37
C THR A 520 28.79 15.72 3.45
N ASP A 521 29.96 15.14 3.77
CA ASP A 521 30.87 15.64 4.80
C ASP A 521 30.15 15.86 6.16
N GLY A 522 29.32 14.88 6.57
CA GLY A 522 28.52 14.91 7.81
C GLY A 522 27.34 15.89 7.81
N THR A 523 27.10 16.65 6.75
CA THR A 523 25.99 17.59 6.65
C THR A 523 24.84 16.99 5.83
N THR A 524 23.61 16.99 6.38
CA THR A 524 22.43 16.52 5.63
C THR A 524 22.08 17.52 4.53
N MET A 525 22.11 17.07 3.28
CA MET A 525 21.82 17.89 2.08
C MET A 525 20.36 17.81 1.69
N SER A 526 19.74 16.64 1.84
CA SER A 526 18.36 16.40 1.43
C SER A 526 17.77 15.17 2.12
N LYS A 527 16.44 15.14 2.21
CA LYS A 527 15.66 13.96 2.56
C LYS A 527 14.61 13.74 1.48
N VAL A 528 14.44 12.50 1.05
CA VAL A 528 13.43 12.12 0.06
C VAL A 528 12.74 10.84 0.52
N SER A 529 11.46 10.66 0.21
CA SER A 529 10.78 9.38 0.42
C SER A 529 11.59 8.25 -0.25
N LEU A 530 11.69 7.10 0.39
CA LEU A 530 12.24 5.87 -0.17
C LEU A 530 11.10 4.86 -0.25
N ASP A 531 10.32 4.99 -1.32
CA ASP A 531 9.11 4.22 -1.62
C ASP A 531 9.35 3.29 -2.81
N PHE A 532 8.33 2.49 -3.14
CA PHE A 532 8.40 1.50 -4.20
C PHE A 532 8.90 2.06 -5.54
N PRO A 533 8.40 3.22 -6.07
CA PRO A 533 8.93 3.78 -7.31
C PRO A 533 10.43 4.07 -7.26
N LEU A 534 10.93 4.66 -6.17
CA LEU A 534 12.35 5.00 -6.06
C LEU A 534 13.23 3.76 -5.91
N ILE A 535 12.78 2.74 -5.16
CA ILE A 535 13.48 1.45 -5.06
C ILE A 535 13.53 0.75 -6.40
N ARG A 536 12.43 0.73 -7.15
CA ARG A 536 12.36 0.09 -8.47
C ARG A 536 13.29 0.76 -9.48
N GLU A 537 13.33 2.08 -9.53
CA GLU A 537 14.32 2.81 -10.34
C GLU A 537 15.76 2.56 -9.89
N ALA A 538 16.00 2.48 -8.58
CA ALA A 538 17.33 2.18 -8.08
C ALA A 538 17.76 0.78 -8.49
N LEU A 539 16.92 -0.24 -8.30
CA LEU A 539 17.23 -1.63 -8.65
C LEU A 539 17.35 -1.87 -10.16
N ALA A 540 16.86 -0.96 -11.01
CA ALA A 540 17.10 -0.97 -12.44
C ALA A 540 18.52 -0.51 -12.83
N CYS A 541 19.26 0.15 -11.93
CA CYS A 541 20.66 0.53 -12.16
C CYS A 541 21.59 -0.69 -12.08
N VAL A 542 22.46 -0.84 -13.09
CA VAL A 542 23.43 -1.94 -13.20
C VAL A 542 24.80 -1.39 -13.58
N ASP A 543 25.87 -1.80 -12.89
CA ASP A 543 27.25 -1.43 -13.20
C ASP A 543 27.46 0.08 -13.45
N ASP A 544 26.95 0.92 -12.54
CA ASP A 544 26.96 2.39 -12.66
C ASP A 544 26.21 3.00 -13.86
N HIS A 545 25.44 2.20 -14.60
CA HIS A 545 24.50 2.69 -15.60
C HIS A 545 23.16 2.99 -14.96
N ILE A 546 22.56 4.12 -15.37
CA ILE A 546 21.21 4.49 -14.95
C ILE A 546 20.22 3.52 -15.61
N GLY A 547 19.40 2.85 -14.79
CA GLY A 547 18.19 2.20 -15.24
C GLY A 547 17.05 3.19 -15.32
N VAL A 548 16.13 2.97 -16.25
CA VAL A 548 14.89 3.76 -16.37
C VAL A 548 13.73 2.78 -16.43
N THR A 549 12.73 3.00 -15.58
CA THR A 549 11.48 2.22 -15.59
C THR A 549 10.31 3.08 -16.08
N ASP A 550 9.13 2.48 -16.18
CA ASP A 550 7.86 3.16 -16.45
C ASP A 550 7.43 4.14 -15.33
N LEU A 551 8.13 4.16 -14.19
CA LEU A 551 7.87 5.05 -13.06
C LEU A 551 8.76 6.31 -13.03
N ILE A 552 9.55 6.54 -14.08
CA ILE A 552 10.50 7.67 -14.14
C ILE A 552 9.80 9.02 -14.00
N ASP A 553 8.58 9.17 -14.51
CA ASP A 553 7.80 10.41 -14.41
C ASP A 553 7.46 10.78 -12.96
N VAL A 554 7.37 9.77 -12.08
CA VAL A 554 7.11 9.95 -10.64
C VAL A 554 8.40 10.24 -9.87
N THR A 555 9.51 9.62 -10.25
CA THR A 555 10.79 9.69 -9.52
C THR A 555 11.69 10.84 -9.98
N ALA A 556 11.68 11.20 -11.26
CA ALA A 556 12.55 12.24 -11.82
C ALA A 556 12.41 13.61 -11.13
N PRO A 557 11.21 14.13 -10.81
CA PRO A 557 11.08 15.40 -10.09
C PRO A 557 11.65 15.37 -8.67
N ARG A 558 11.73 14.19 -8.05
CA ARG A 558 12.32 14.01 -6.71
C ARG A 558 13.84 13.93 -6.80
N LEU A 559 14.36 13.19 -7.78
CA LEU A 559 15.79 13.11 -8.08
C LEU A 559 16.35 14.47 -8.48
N GLU A 560 15.60 15.26 -9.24
CA GLU A 560 15.94 16.63 -9.58
C GLU A 560 16.11 17.49 -8.33
N ARG A 561 15.15 17.46 -7.41
CA ARG A 561 15.22 18.23 -6.15
C ARG A 561 16.43 17.83 -5.32
N VAL A 562 16.74 16.54 -5.25
CA VAL A 562 17.94 16.02 -4.58
C VAL A 562 19.23 16.52 -5.23
N ARG A 563 19.31 16.53 -6.56
CA ARG A 563 20.49 17.02 -7.29
C ARG A 563 20.62 18.54 -7.19
N ALA A 564 19.50 19.26 -7.28
CA ALA A 564 19.45 20.71 -7.16
C ALA A 564 19.85 21.20 -5.77
N SER A 565 19.52 20.48 -4.69
CA SER A 565 19.94 20.88 -3.34
C SER A 565 21.46 20.89 -3.18
N ARG A 566 22.20 20.12 -3.98
CA ARG A 566 23.68 20.16 -3.99
C ARG A 566 24.26 21.40 -4.65
N LEU A 567 23.46 22.14 -5.41
CA LEU A 567 23.88 23.36 -6.10
C LEU A 567 23.50 24.63 -5.31
N LEU A 568 23.03 24.51 -4.06
CA LEU A 568 22.82 25.66 -3.21
C LEU A 568 24.15 26.37 -2.95
N SER A 569 24.12 27.70 -2.89
CA SER A 569 25.32 28.54 -2.70
C SER A 569 26.14 28.15 -1.47
N SER A 570 25.48 27.71 -0.39
CA SER A 570 26.09 27.18 0.83
C SER A 570 26.98 25.95 0.61
N HIS A 571 26.70 25.16 -0.44
CA HIS A 571 27.42 23.94 -0.77
C HIS A 571 28.39 24.11 -1.95
N LEU A 572 28.35 25.26 -2.65
CA LEU A 572 29.23 25.56 -3.79
C LEU A 572 30.57 26.18 -3.36
N HIS A 573 30.74 26.58 -2.10
CA HIS A 573 32.03 27.04 -1.59
C HIS A 573 33.06 25.91 -1.60
N GLY A 574 34.13 26.08 -2.40
CA GLY A 574 35.17 25.05 -2.58
C GLY A 574 34.78 23.92 -3.54
N ALA A 575 33.69 24.06 -4.29
CA ALA A 575 33.28 23.09 -5.29
C ALA A 575 34.27 23.04 -6.47
N GLU A 576 34.44 21.84 -7.04
CA GLU A 576 35.25 21.63 -8.23
C GLU A 576 34.42 21.90 -9.48
N PHE A 577 34.60 23.08 -10.08
CA PHE A 577 33.98 23.43 -11.35
C PHE A 577 34.74 22.78 -12.51
N CYS A 578 34.00 22.34 -13.53
CA CYS A 578 34.57 21.80 -14.75
C CYS A 578 33.73 22.16 -15.98
N LEU A 579 34.38 22.26 -17.13
CA LEU A 579 33.74 22.28 -18.42
C LEU A 579 33.71 20.85 -18.99
N ALA A 580 32.52 20.32 -19.22
CA ALA A 580 32.32 19.09 -19.96
C ALA A 580 32.21 19.41 -21.46
N ASP A 581 33.19 18.99 -22.27
CA ASP A 581 33.22 19.23 -23.72
C ASP A 581 33.59 17.94 -24.47
N GLY A 582 32.72 17.48 -25.36
CA GLY A 582 32.82 16.15 -25.97
C GLY A 582 32.93 15.05 -24.91
N ASP A 583 34.06 14.35 -24.91
CA ASP A 583 34.40 13.29 -23.93
C ASP A 583 35.36 13.79 -22.83
N ARG A 584 35.74 15.07 -22.86
CA ARG A 584 36.75 15.65 -21.97
C ARG A 584 36.12 16.41 -20.81
N GLU A 585 36.85 16.44 -19.69
CA GLU A 585 36.60 17.28 -18.53
C GLU A 585 37.76 18.27 -18.40
N VAL A 586 37.46 19.57 -18.42
CA VAL A 586 38.45 20.63 -18.19
C VAL A 586 38.15 21.29 -16.85
N GLN A 587 39.01 21.09 -15.86
CA GLN A 587 38.84 21.71 -14.54
C GLN A 587 38.99 23.23 -14.62
N ILE A 588 38.10 23.95 -13.93
CA ILE A 588 38.10 25.41 -13.85
C ILE A 588 38.44 25.81 -12.41
N THR A 589 39.54 26.54 -12.25
CA THR A 589 39.94 27.05 -10.93
C THR A 589 39.34 28.43 -10.69
N GLN A 590 38.48 28.55 -9.68
CA GLN A 590 37.93 29.84 -9.26
C GLN A 590 39.03 30.68 -8.59
N ARG A 591 39.41 31.82 -9.19
CA ARG A 591 40.30 32.80 -8.54
C ARG A 591 39.45 33.71 -7.64
N TYR A 592 39.55 33.54 -6.33
CA TYR A 592 39.00 34.50 -5.39
C TYR A 592 39.85 35.78 -5.44
N MET A 593 39.30 36.87 -5.98
CA MET A 593 39.82 38.19 -5.65
C MET A 593 39.38 38.50 -4.22
N LYS A 594 40.34 38.58 -3.30
CA LYS A 594 40.08 39.25 -2.02
C LYS A 594 39.75 40.70 -2.35
N GLU A 595 38.51 41.10 -2.14
CA GLU A 595 38.18 42.52 -2.02
C GLU A 595 38.95 43.05 -0.82
N SER A 596 39.85 43.99 -1.12
CA SER A 596 40.77 44.68 -0.20
C SER A 596 40.08 45.79 0.57
#